data_AF-A0A948EFP8-F1
#
_entry.id   AF-A0A948EFP8-F1
#
_cell.length_a   1.000
_cell.length_b   1.000
_cell.length_c   1.000
_cell.angle_alpha   90.00
_cell.angle_beta   90.00
_cell.angle_gamma   90.00
#
_symmetry.space_group_name_H-M   'P 1'
#
loop_
_entity.id
_entity.type
_entity.pdbx_description
1 polymer ?
#
loop_
_entity_poly.entity_id
_entity_poly.type
_entity_poly.pdbx_seq_one_letter_code
_entity_poly.pdbx_strand_id
1 'polypeptide(L)' 'MDKIKKALNRLSLEEKQKIKEILLQIDKGSFQNLDTKKLKGKDNIFRIRKGNIRIIFCKRNNSIKILTIERRGSKTHKKR' A
#
# COMPACT_ATOMS: atom_id res chain seq x y z
N MET A 1 -8.17 15.17 -8.49
CA MET A 1 -6.99 15.03 -7.61
C MET A 1 -6.77 13.57 -7.25
N ASP A 2 -5.56 13.09 -7.52
CA ASP A 2 -5.17 11.70 -7.33
C ASP A 2 -5.28 11.24 -5.87
N LYS A 3 -5.95 10.10 -5.62
CA LYS A 3 -6.21 9.60 -4.26
C LYS A 3 -4.92 9.26 -3.52
N ILE A 4 -3.93 8.78 -4.26
CA ILE A 4 -2.60 8.48 -3.75
C ILE A 4 -1.90 9.76 -3.31
N LYS A 5 -1.94 10.82 -4.14
CA LYS A 5 -1.35 12.13 -3.78
C LYS A 5 -1.98 12.72 -2.52
N LYS A 6 -3.31 12.62 -2.37
CA LYS A 6 -4.01 13.01 -1.14
C LYS A 6 -3.59 12.19 0.08
N ALA A 7 -3.39 10.89 -0.07
CA ALA A 7 -2.91 10.03 1.01
C ALA A 7 -1.47 10.40 1.43
N LEU A 8 -0.57 10.57 0.46
CA LEU A 8 0.81 11.02 0.68
C LEU A 8 0.89 12.36 1.40
N ASN A 9 0.02 13.31 1.07
CA ASN A 9 -0.01 14.62 1.73
C ASN A 9 -0.40 14.55 3.21
N ARG A 10 -1.14 13.51 3.64
CA ARG A 10 -1.59 13.32 5.02
C ARG A 10 -0.57 12.57 5.89
N LEU A 11 0.55 12.18 5.32
CA LEU A 11 1.60 11.41 5.99
C LEU A 11 2.68 12.36 6.50
N SER A 12 3.19 12.08 7.70
CA SER A 12 4.36 12.75 8.25
C SER A 12 5.61 12.48 7.41
N LEU A 13 6.68 13.25 7.63
CA LEU A 13 7.95 13.03 6.93
C LEU A 13 8.50 11.62 7.19
N GLU A 14 8.43 11.15 8.43
CA GLU A 14 8.83 9.78 8.79
C GLU A 14 7.97 8.72 8.12
N GLU A 15 6.65 8.92 8.08
CA GLU A 15 5.71 8.01 7.43
C GLU A 15 6.00 7.93 5.92
N LYS A 16 6.29 9.07 5.27
CA LYS A 16 6.69 9.13 3.85
C LYS A 16 8.00 8.38 3.60
N GLN A 17 8.99 8.53 4.48
CA GLN A 17 10.27 7.84 4.36
C GLN A 17 10.08 6.31 4.45
N LYS A 18 9.33 5.85 5.46
CA LYS A 18 8.98 4.43 5.62
C LYS A 18 8.24 3.88 4.39
N ILE A 19 7.31 4.65 3.82
CA ILE A 19 6.60 4.24 2.60
C ILE A 19 7.55 4.15 1.41
N LYS A 20 8.46 5.12 1.24
CA LYS A 20 9.44 5.11 0.15
C LYS A 20 10.31 3.86 0.20
N GLU A 21 10.79 3.49 1.38
CA GLU A 21 11.56 2.25 1.60
C GLU A 21 10.76 1.01 1.23
N ILE A 22 9.49 0.93 1.62
CA ILE A 22 8.61 -0.18 1.27
C ILE A 22 8.39 -0.22 -0.25
N LEU A 23 8.16 0.91 -0.91
CA LEU A 23 7.97 0.96 -2.36
C LEU A 23 9.22 0.47 -3.11
N LEU A 24 10.42 0.83 -2.65
CA LEU A 24 11.67 0.32 -3.21
C LEU A 24 11.82 -1.20 -3.01
N GLN A 25 11.41 -1.72 -1.86
CA GLN A 25 11.42 -3.17 -1.61
C GLN A 25 10.43 -3.92 -2.52
N ILE A 26 9.23 -3.36 -2.70
CA ILE A 26 8.21 -3.89 -3.60
C ILE A 26 8.74 -3.94 -5.04
N ASP A 27 9.37 -2.86 -5.51
CA ASP A 27 9.95 -2.74 -6.85
C ASP A 27 11.04 -3.80 -7.09
N LYS A 28 11.90 -4.03 -6.09
CA LYS A 28 12.92 -5.09 -6.09
C LYS A 28 12.35 -6.51 -5.90
N GLY A 29 11.04 -6.66 -5.71
CA GLY A 29 10.40 -7.94 -5.43
C GLY A 29 10.73 -8.53 -4.05
N SER A 30 11.30 -7.73 -3.14
CA SER A 30 11.67 -8.17 -1.79
C SER A 30 10.51 -7.97 -0.81
N PHE A 31 9.76 -9.05 -0.57
CA PHE A 31 8.60 -9.04 0.34
C PHE A 31 8.87 -9.72 1.69
N GLN A 32 10.07 -10.29 1.89
CA GLN A 32 10.40 -11.14 3.05
C GLN A 32 10.23 -10.42 4.39
N ASN A 33 10.53 -9.12 4.45
CA ASN A 33 10.45 -8.31 5.68
C ASN A 33 9.18 -7.44 5.77
N LEU A 34 8.20 -7.70 4.91
CA LEU A 34 6.95 -6.95 4.84
C LEU A 34 5.78 -7.84 5.28
N ASP A 35 4.91 -7.36 6.17
CA ASP A 35 3.66 -8.03 6.53
C ASP A 35 2.67 -7.94 5.36
N THR A 36 2.94 -8.76 4.35
CA THR A 36 2.23 -8.85 3.07
C THR A 36 1.19 -9.94 3.16
N LYS A 37 -0.07 -9.57 2.98
CA LYS A 37 -1.20 -10.51 2.94
C LYS A 37 -1.99 -10.35 1.67
N LYS A 38 -2.28 -11.47 0.99
CA LYS A 38 -3.24 -11.51 -0.12
C LYS A 38 -4.64 -11.14 0.39
N LEU A 39 -5.38 -10.31 -0.35
CA LEU A 39 -6.78 -10.02 -0.03
C LEU A 39 -7.66 -11.18 -0.48
N LYS A 40 -8.60 -11.60 0.38
CA LYS A 40 -9.54 -12.68 0.07
C LYS A 40 -10.40 -12.32 -1.14
N GLY A 41 -10.66 -13.29 -2.02
CA GLY A 41 -11.51 -13.12 -3.21
C GLY A 41 -10.89 -12.31 -4.36
N LYS A 42 -9.56 -12.06 -4.33
CA LYS A 42 -8.82 -11.38 -5.39
C LYS A 42 -7.51 -12.11 -5.66
N ASP A 43 -7.27 -12.51 -6.92
CA ASP A 43 -6.12 -13.36 -7.24
C ASP A 43 -4.77 -12.65 -7.13
N ASN A 44 -4.76 -11.36 -7.47
CA ASN A 44 -3.55 -10.60 -7.71
C ASN A 44 -3.45 -9.36 -6.83
N ILE A 45 -4.25 -9.26 -5.76
CA ILE A 45 -4.27 -8.09 -4.88
C ILE A 45 -3.72 -8.44 -3.50
N PHE A 46 -2.76 -7.65 -3.08
CA PHE A 46 -2.02 -7.82 -1.85
C PHE A 46 -2.08 -6.54 -1.02
N ARG A 47 -1.91 -6.70 0.29
CA ARG A 47 -1.85 -5.61 1.24
C ARG A 47 -0.63 -5.78 2.14
N ILE A 48 0.22 -4.77 2.18
CA ILE A 48 1.29 -4.64 3.17
C ILE A 48 0.78 -3.84 4.37
N ARG A 49 1.11 -4.28 5.57
CA ARG A 49 0.87 -3.55 6.83
C ARG A 49 2.20 -3.09 7.41
N LYS A 50 2.31 -1.80 7.74
CA LYS A 50 3.44 -1.26 8.51
C LYS A 50 2.90 -0.31 9.56
N GLY A 51 2.79 -0.80 10.80
CA GLY A 51 2.16 -0.06 11.90
C GLY A 51 0.74 0.38 11.56
N ASN A 52 0.54 1.70 11.45
CA ASN A 52 -0.74 2.31 11.10
C ASN A 52 -0.94 2.53 9.60
N ILE A 53 -0.02 2.10 8.73
CA ILE A 53 -0.13 2.29 7.27
C ILE A 53 -0.47 0.95 6.60
N ARG A 54 -1.33 1.02 5.58
CA ARG A 54 -1.69 -0.07 4.69
C ARG A 54 -1.40 0.35 3.26
N ILE A 55 -0.65 -0.47 2.54
CA ILE A 55 -0.39 -0.29 1.11
C ILE A 55 -1.07 -1.43 0.39
N ILE A 56 -2.04 -1.13 -0.48
CA ILE A 56 -2.71 -2.12 -1.32
C ILE A 56 -2.12 -2.00 -2.71
N PHE A 57 -1.66 -3.12 -3.25
CA PHE A 57 -1.09 -3.20 -4.58
C PHE A 57 -1.60 -4.42 -5.34
N CYS A 58 -1.62 -4.30 -6.66
CA CYS A 58 -1.85 -5.41 -7.56
C CYS A 58 -0.51 -5.88 -8.11
N LYS A 59 -0.25 -7.19 -8.06
CA LYS A 59 0.92 -7.81 -8.68
C LYS A 59 0.43 -8.71 -9.81
N ARG A 60 0.80 -8.38 -11.05
CA ARG A 60 0.49 -9.19 -12.25
C ARG A 60 1.78 -9.46 -12.99
N ASN A 61 2.20 -10.73 -13.03
CA ASN A 61 3.43 -11.18 -13.68
C ASN A 61 4.61 -10.25 -13.34
N ASN A 62 5.01 -9.39 -14.28
CA ASN A 62 6.13 -8.43 -14.15
C ASN A 62 5.74 -6.99 -13.77
N SER A 63 4.46 -6.73 -13.52
CA SER A 63 3.97 -5.39 -13.19
C SER A 63 3.42 -5.35 -11.77
N ILE A 64 3.83 -4.32 -11.04
CA ILE A 64 3.26 -4.00 -9.74
C ILE A 64 2.59 -2.64 -9.86
N LYS A 65 1.30 -2.59 -9.51
CA LYS A 65 0.52 -1.36 -9.52
C LYS A 65 0.03 -1.06 -8.11
N ILE A 66 0.46 0.07 -7.55
CA ILE A 66 -0.08 0.56 -6.28
C ILE A 66 -1.52 1.02 -6.51
N LEU A 67 -2.45 0.44 -5.75
CA LEU A 67 -3.87 0.78 -5.84
C LEU A 67 -4.24 1.88 -4.86
N THR A 68 -3.75 1.80 -3.61
CA THR A 68 -4.00 2.82 -2.59
C THR A 68 -3.01 2.71 -1.43
N ILE A 69 -2.84 3.83 -0.72
CA ILE A 69 -2.09 3.94 0.54
C ILE A 69 -3.05 4.55 1.55
N GLU A 70 -3.27 3.87 2.67
CA GLU A 70 -4.26 4.24 3.68
C GLU A 70 -3.70 4.15 5.10
N ARG A 71 -4.20 5.01 6.00
CA ARG A 71 -3.91 4.91 7.44
C ARG A 71 -4.99 4.09 8.14
N ARG A 72 -4.62 3.35 9.17
CA ARG A 72 -5.53 2.58 10.02
C ARG A 72 -6.46 3.58 10.71
N GLY A 73 -7.76 3.48 10.44
CA GLY A 73 -8.77 4.41 10.96
C GLY A 73 -9.24 5.46 9.95
N SER A 74 -8.60 5.60 8.78
CA SER A 74 -9.22 6.34 7.69
C SER A 74 -10.40 5.53 7.17
N LYS A 75 -11.61 5.83 7.66
CA LYS A 75 -12.86 5.24 7.16
C LYS A 75 -13.05 5.68 5.71
N THR A 76 -12.72 4.82 4.76
CA THR A 76 -13.15 4.96 3.38
C THR A 76 -14.38 4.05 3.19
N HIS A 77 -15.53 4.45 3.73
CA HIS A 77 -16.79 3.86 3.31
C HIS A 77 -17.07 4.34 1.88
N LYS A 78 -16.80 3.48 0.88
CA LYS A 78 -17.55 3.60 -0.37
C LYS A 78 -18.95 3.07 -0.06
N LYS A 79 -19.91 3.98 0.17
CA LYS A 79 -21.33 3.66 0.00
C LYS A 79 -21.49 3.11 -1.44
N ARG A 80 -22.20 1.99 -1.55
CA ARG A 80 -22.66 1.44 -2.82
C ARG A 80 -23.59 2.44 -3.51
#